data_AF-A0A5K3FRP9-F1
#
_entry.id   AF-A0A5K3FRP9-F1
#
_cell.length_a   1.000
_cell.length_b   1.000
_cell.length_c   1.000
_cell.angle_alpha   90.00
_cell.angle_beta   90.00
_cell.angle_gamma   90.00
#
_symmetry.space_group_name_H-M   'P 1'
#
loop_
_entity.id
_entity.type
_entity.pdbx_description
1 polymer ?
#
loop_
_entity_poly.entity_id
_entity_poly.type
_entity_poly.pdbx_seq_one_letter_code
_entity_poly.pdbx_strand_id
1 'polypeptide(L)'
;MEMERLALNWVKGCRFEHPDPDVYPQYKNIGQSLAILTIDTPDWLRIAQNWFDEVEDYDYASNRCRGVCIHYTQMIWAASNEVGCAAYRCDSIRPKGRKPPYLLACQYKPKGNLHGQKPYESGRSCSKCPKGSVCKRNLCVPRQPVTEERPNNRREPVQPREVEREDPMRKCLARRTRPDSLDR
;
A
#
# COMPACT_ATOMS: atom_id res chain seq x y z
N MET A 1 16.22 2.87 -4.15
CA MET A 1 14.86 3.29 -3.76
C MET A 1 14.39 4.39 -4.70
N GLU A 2 13.93 4.03 -5.91
CA GLU A 2 13.49 4.99 -6.94
C GLU A 2 12.17 5.66 -6.56
N MET A 3 11.18 4.86 -6.12
CA MET A 3 9.83 5.34 -5.79
C MET A 3 9.82 6.34 -4.63
N GLU A 4 10.61 6.11 -3.59
CA GLU A 4 10.75 7.05 -2.46
C GLU A 4 11.37 8.38 -2.89
N ARG A 5 12.37 8.34 -3.79
CA ARG A 5 13.01 9.55 -4.33
C ARG A 5 12.02 10.36 -5.16
N LEU A 6 11.22 9.71 -6.00
CA LEU A 6 10.15 10.35 -6.76
C LEU A 6 9.07 10.91 -5.83
N ALA A 7 8.68 10.18 -4.78
CA ALA A 7 7.74 10.67 -3.78
C ALA A 7 8.27 11.96 -3.13
N LEU A 8 9.51 11.92 -2.64
CA LEU A 8 10.16 13.04 -1.96
C LEU A 8 10.26 14.28 -2.85
N ASN A 9 10.66 14.09 -4.11
CA ASN A 9 10.77 15.18 -5.07
C ASN A 9 9.42 15.87 -5.33
N TRP A 10 8.32 15.10 -5.36
CA TRP A 10 6.99 15.66 -5.55
C TRP A 10 6.51 16.43 -4.32
N VAL A 11 6.58 15.83 -3.13
CA VAL A 11 6.04 16.45 -1.92
C VAL A 11 6.78 17.72 -1.50
N LYS A 12 8.06 17.87 -1.86
CA LYS A 12 8.84 19.11 -1.68
C LYS A 12 8.25 20.31 -2.44
N GLY A 13 7.51 20.07 -3.52
CA GLY A 13 6.81 21.11 -4.28
C GLY A 13 5.59 21.67 -3.55
N CYS A 14 5.12 21.00 -2.49
CA CYS A 14 3.96 21.40 -1.70
C CYS A 14 2.69 21.69 -2.51
N ARG A 15 2.40 20.82 -3.49
CA ARG A 15 1.21 20.87 -4.34
C ARG A 15 0.34 19.63 -4.09
N PHE A 16 -0.91 19.83 -3.72
CA PHE A 16 -1.87 18.73 -3.54
C PHE A 16 -2.55 18.39 -4.87
N GLU A 17 -1.73 17.95 -5.82
CA GLU A 17 -2.14 17.56 -7.18
C GLU A 17 -1.24 16.42 -7.66
N HIS A 18 -1.68 15.68 -8.68
CA HIS A 18 -0.87 14.65 -9.33
C HIS A 18 0.05 15.26 -10.40
N PRO A 19 1.25 14.69 -10.64
CA PRO A 19 2.14 15.15 -11.69
C PRO A 19 1.53 14.93 -13.08
N ASP A 20 1.57 15.97 -13.91
CA ASP A 20 1.32 15.84 -15.34
C ASP A 20 2.50 15.07 -15.99
N PRO A 21 2.27 13.88 -16.58
CA PRO A 21 3.33 13.06 -17.16
C PRO A 21 3.95 13.67 -18.43
N ASP A 22 3.31 14.63 -19.09
CA ASP A 22 3.87 15.32 -20.26
C ASP A 22 4.85 16.42 -19.84
N VAL A 23 4.61 17.05 -18.68
CA VAL A 23 5.52 18.03 -18.07
C VAL A 23 6.62 17.33 -17.27
N TYR A 24 6.29 16.23 -16.58
CA TYR A 24 7.20 15.50 -15.69
C TYR A 24 7.31 14.02 -16.13
N PRO A 25 8.07 13.73 -17.20
CA PRO A 25 8.14 12.40 -17.81
C PRO A 25 8.67 11.30 -16.88
N GLN A 26 9.40 11.65 -15.82
CA GLN A 26 9.84 10.71 -14.78
C GLN A 26 8.70 10.11 -13.95
N TYR A 27 7.51 10.72 -13.97
CA TYR A 27 6.30 10.16 -13.34
C TYR A 27 5.41 9.42 -14.35
N LYS A 28 5.83 9.30 -15.61
CA LYS A 28 5.13 8.48 -16.59
C LYS A 28 5.10 7.03 -16.10
N ASN A 29 3.90 6.43 -16.13
CA ASN A 29 3.66 5.08 -15.62
C ASN A 29 3.93 4.89 -14.11
N ILE A 30 3.90 5.97 -13.33
CA ILE A 30 3.94 5.93 -11.86
C ILE A 30 2.54 6.26 -11.33
N GLY A 31 1.98 5.37 -10.51
CA GLY A 31 0.75 5.61 -9.77
C GLY A 31 1.06 6.40 -8.50
N GLN A 32 0.12 7.23 -8.03
CA GLN A 32 0.35 8.07 -6.86
C GLN A 32 -0.86 8.10 -5.94
N SER A 33 -0.63 7.90 -4.64
CA SER A 33 -1.60 8.19 -3.57
C SER A 33 -1.13 9.40 -2.77
N LEU A 34 -2.02 10.37 -2.50
CA LEU A 34 -1.70 11.61 -1.80
C LEU A 34 -2.52 11.77 -0.52
N ALA A 35 -1.93 12.38 0.49
CA ALA A 35 -2.66 12.76 1.70
C ALA A 35 -2.13 14.08 2.30
N ILE A 36 -3.04 14.87 2.88
CA ILE A 36 -2.71 16.01 3.72
C ILE A 36 -2.88 15.57 5.17
N LEU A 37 -1.81 15.67 5.96
CA LEU A 37 -1.77 15.22 7.35
C LEU A 37 -1.57 16.43 8.25
N THR A 38 -2.46 16.65 9.22
CA THR A 38 -2.36 17.78 10.19
C THR A 38 -1.85 17.32 11.56
N ILE A 39 -1.04 16.25 11.57
CA ILE A 39 -0.53 15.59 12.78
C ILE A 39 0.97 15.82 12.90
N ASP A 40 1.44 16.09 14.13
CA ASP A 40 2.86 16.34 14.42
C ASP A 40 3.70 15.05 14.28
N THR A 41 3.10 13.89 14.54
CA THR A 41 3.69 12.56 14.31
C THR A 41 2.82 11.75 13.35
N PRO A 42 3.34 11.39 12.16
CA PRO A 42 2.56 10.60 11.22
C PRO A 42 2.38 9.16 11.72
N ASP A 43 1.12 8.74 11.86
CA ASP A 43 0.76 7.33 12.03
C ASP A 43 0.56 6.71 10.65
N TRP A 44 1.63 6.13 10.10
CA TRP A 44 1.63 5.53 8.77
C TRP A 44 0.62 4.40 8.63
N LEU A 45 0.39 3.63 9.70
CA LEU A 45 -0.57 2.53 9.68
C LEU A 45 -1.99 3.09 9.56
N ARG A 46 -2.32 4.13 10.32
CA ARG A 46 -3.63 4.79 10.20
C ARG A 46 -3.84 5.42 8.83
N ILE A 47 -2.80 5.97 8.21
CA ILE A 47 -2.92 6.55 6.87
C ILE A 47 -3.16 5.46 5.82
N ALA A 48 -2.40 4.37 5.87
CA ALA A 48 -2.64 3.21 5.02
C ALA A 48 -4.03 2.61 5.26
N GLN A 49 -4.51 2.59 6.52
CA GLN A 49 -5.85 2.14 6.85
C GLN A 49 -6.92 3.05 6.25
N ASN A 50 -6.78 4.38 6.34
CA ASN A 50 -7.73 5.31 5.72
C ASN A 50 -7.85 5.10 4.21
N TRP A 51 -6.72 4.87 3.52
CA TRP A 51 -6.74 4.52 2.10
C TRP A 51 -7.36 3.15 1.84
N PHE A 52 -7.14 2.17 2.72
CA PHE A 52 -7.74 0.85 2.61
C PHE A 52 -9.26 0.87 2.85
N ASP A 53 -9.74 1.69 3.79
CA ASP A 53 -11.15 1.78 4.20
C ASP A 53 -12.07 2.27 3.08
N GLU A 54 -11.51 2.85 2.01
CA GLU A 54 -12.22 3.10 0.74
C GLU A 54 -12.79 1.83 0.09
N VAL A 55 -12.38 0.64 0.55
CA VAL A 55 -13.03 -0.64 0.19
C VAL A 55 -14.54 -0.64 0.43
N GLU A 56 -15.01 0.09 1.45
CA GLU A 56 -16.44 0.18 1.78
C GLU A 56 -17.25 0.89 0.66
N ASP A 57 -16.59 1.69 -0.18
CA ASP A 57 -17.20 2.41 -1.31
C ASP A 57 -16.99 1.70 -2.66
N TYR A 58 -16.16 0.65 -2.73
CA TYR A 58 -15.78 -0.03 -3.96
C TYR A 58 -16.47 -1.39 -4.13
N ASP A 59 -17.26 -1.53 -5.19
CA ASP A 59 -17.84 -2.81 -5.60
C ASP A 59 -16.99 -3.45 -6.71
N TYR A 60 -16.27 -4.52 -6.34
CA TYR A 60 -15.44 -5.28 -7.28
C TYR A 60 -16.25 -5.94 -8.40
N ALA A 61 -17.48 -6.42 -8.13
CA ALA A 61 -18.27 -7.17 -9.12
C ALA A 61 -18.60 -6.27 -10.32
N SER A 62 -19.15 -5.08 -10.04
CA SER A 62 -19.50 -4.09 -11.06
C SER A 62 -18.36 -3.14 -11.46
N ASN A 63 -17.21 -3.20 -10.76
CA ASN A 63 -16.10 -2.25 -10.89
C ASN A 63 -16.54 -0.78 -10.68
N ARG A 64 -17.49 -0.55 -9.75
CA ARG A 64 -18.04 0.77 -9.48
C ARG A 64 -17.55 1.30 -8.13
N CYS A 65 -17.33 2.61 -8.09
CA CYS A 65 -17.00 3.36 -6.88
C CYS A 65 -18.16 4.29 -6.53
N ARG A 66 -18.58 4.32 -5.26
CA ARG A 66 -19.65 5.17 -4.75
C ARG A 66 -19.16 6.42 -4.03
N GLY A 67 -17.87 6.48 -3.73
CA GLY A 67 -17.21 7.58 -3.02
C GLY A 67 -15.81 7.82 -3.58
N VAL A 68 -14.80 7.70 -2.72
CA VAL A 68 -13.39 7.71 -3.14
C VAL A 68 -12.88 6.28 -3.03
N CYS A 69 -12.29 5.75 -4.12
CA CYS A 69 -11.75 4.39 -4.15
C CYS A 69 -10.32 4.31 -4.68
N ILE A 70 -9.79 5.44 -5.16
CA ILE A 70 -8.57 5.47 -5.96
C ILE A 70 -7.33 5.07 -5.15
N HIS A 71 -7.33 5.29 -3.84
CA HIS A 71 -6.20 4.90 -3.00
C HIS A 71 -6.29 3.39 -2.72
N TYR A 72 -7.46 2.89 -2.32
CA TYR A 72 -7.67 1.46 -2.13
C TYR A 72 -7.32 0.66 -3.38
N THR A 73 -7.88 1.01 -4.54
CA THR A 73 -7.64 0.25 -5.78
C THR A 73 -6.18 0.28 -6.20
N GLN A 74 -5.44 1.36 -5.92
CA GLN A 74 -3.99 1.40 -6.15
C GLN A 74 -3.22 0.51 -5.17
N MET A 75 -3.60 0.47 -3.88
CA MET A 75 -2.95 -0.39 -2.88
C MET A 75 -3.06 -1.88 -3.22
N ILE A 76 -4.19 -2.30 -3.80
CA ILE A 76 -4.46 -3.69 -4.16
C ILE A 76 -4.22 -4.00 -5.65
N TRP A 77 -3.54 -3.11 -6.38
CA TRP A 77 -3.30 -3.29 -7.81
C TRP A 77 -2.27 -4.40 -8.07
N ALA A 78 -2.71 -5.52 -8.66
CA ALA A 78 -1.90 -6.73 -8.78
C ALA A 78 -0.60 -6.54 -9.56
N ALA A 79 -0.58 -5.62 -10.54
CA ALA A 79 0.62 -5.35 -11.32
C ALA A 79 1.63 -4.45 -10.59
N SER A 80 1.19 -3.64 -9.62
CA SER A 80 2.07 -2.72 -8.89
C SER A 80 2.88 -3.50 -7.86
N ASN A 81 4.18 -3.63 -8.10
CA ASN A 81 5.09 -4.45 -7.28
C ASN A 81 6.21 -3.65 -6.62
N GLU A 82 6.31 -2.36 -6.92
CA GLU A 82 7.17 -1.41 -6.24
C GLU A 82 6.33 -0.30 -5.60
N VAL A 83 6.69 0.06 -4.37
CA VAL A 83 6.10 1.20 -3.67
C VAL A 83 7.20 1.98 -2.94
N GLY A 84 7.06 3.30 -2.86
CA GLY A 84 7.92 4.14 -2.04
C GLY A 84 7.21 5.43 -1.68
N CYS A 85 7.32 5.83 -0.41
CA CYS A 85 6.56 6.95 0.14
C CYS A 85 7.49 8.01 0.71
N ALA A 86 7.04 9.26 0.73
CA ALA A 86 7.71 10.35 1.41
C ALA A 86 6.68 11.37 1.90
N ALA A 87 6.94 11.94 3.07
CA ALA A 87 6.19 13.06 3.59
C ALA A 87 7.09 14.29 3.74
N TYR A 88 6.54 15.46 3.46
CA TYR A 88 7.23 16.73 3.62
C TYR A 88 6.31 17.77 4.26
N ARG A 89 6.84 18.55 5.19
CA ARG A 89 6.07 19.61 5.85
C ARG A 89 5.89 20.78 4.90
N CYS A 90 4.64 21.17 4.68
CA CYS A 90 4.26 22.19 3.71
C CYS A 90 3.52 23.33 4.40
N ASP A 91 4.26 24.31 4.93
CA ASP A 91 3.69 25.46 5.63
C ASP A 91 2.81 26.36 4.71
N SER A 92 2.98 26.24 3.39
CA SER A 92 2.17 26.92 2.36
C SER A 92 0.77 26.32 2.20
N ILE A 93 0.58 25.04 2.52
CA ILE A 93 -0.73 24.39 2.47
C ILE A 93 -1.44 24.71 3.78
N ARG A 94 -2.57 25.44 3.74
CA ARG A 94 -3.32 25.82 4.95
C ARG A 94 -4.73 25.24 4.94
N PRO A 95 -4.92 23.98 5.37
CA PRO A 95 -6.25 23.42 5.50
C PRO A 95 -6.95 24.12 6.68
N LYS A 96 -7.85 25.06 6.35
CA LYS A 96 -8.77 25.73 7.29
C LYS A 96 -8.12 26.24 8.59
N GLY A 97 -6.96 26.91 8.46
CA GLY A 97 -6.31 27.61 9.58
C GLY A 97 -5.64 26.74 10.65
N ARG A 98 -5.47 25.44 10.42
CA ARG A 98 -4.78 24.52 11.35
C ARG A 98 -3.25 24.52 11.14
N LYS A 99 -2.54 23.85 12.06
CA LYS A 99 -1.09 23.59 12.01
C LYS A 99 -0.62 23.21 10.59
N PRO A 100 0.60 23.57 10.20
CA PRO A 100 1.10 23.30 8.86
C PRO A 100 1.08 21.78 8.59
N PRO A 101 0.46 21.36 7.49
CA PRO A 101 0.29 19.96 7.21
C PRO A 101 1.56 19.35 6.60
N TYR A 102 1.71 18.06 6.78
CA TYR A 102 2.57 17.24 5.96
C TYR A 102 1.82 16.80 4.71
N LEU A 103 2.42 17.00 3.55
CA LEU A 103 2.01 16.37 2.31
C LEU A 103 2.71 15.02 2.20
N LEU A 104 1.94 13.95 2.12
CA LEU A 104 2.41 12.59 1.88
C LEU A 104 2.14 12.20 0.43
N ALA A 105 3.11 11.56 -0.21
CA ALA A 105 2.92 10.82 -1.44
C ALA A 105 3.46 9.40 -1.30
N CYS A 106 2.72 8.42 -1.82
CA CYS A 106 3.21 7.07 -2.10
C CYS A 106 3.18 6.83 -3.61
N GLN A 107 4.31 6.47 -4.17
CA GLN A 107 4.49 6.18 -5.59
C GLN A 107 4.48 4.67 -5.82
N TYR A 108 3.79 4.23 -6.88
CA TYR A 108 3.59 2.83 -7.24
C TYR A 108 4.09 2.59 -8.66
N LYS A 109 4.85 1.52 -8.87
CA LYS A 109 5.32 1.12 -10.21
C LYS A 109 5.07 -0.37 -10.46
N PRO A 110 4.61 -0.73 -11.66
CA PRO A 110 3.92 0.13 -12.64
C PRO A 110 2.64 0.77 -12.04
N LYS A 111 2.12 1.83 -12.67
CA LYS A 111 0.90 2.50 -12.21
C LYS A 111 -0.30 1.56 -12.19
N GLY A 112 -1.15 1.74 -11.18
CA GLY A 112 -2.47 1.13 -11.13
C GLY A 112 -3.55 2.02 -11.73
N ASN A 113 -4.79 1.75 -11.32
CA ASN A 113 -5.99 2.54 -11.64
C ASN A 113 -6.16 2.82 -13.15
N LEU A 114 -5.89 1.80 -13.96
CA LEU A 114 -6.11 1.88 -15.40
C LEU A 114 -7.61 1.97 -15.69
N HIS A 115 -8.00 2.93 -16.53
CA HIS A 115 -9.39 3.22 -16.82
C HIS A 115 -10.13 1.97 -17.32
N GLY A 116 -11.28 1.68 -16.70
CA GLY A 116 -12.13 0.52 -17.02
C GLY A 116 -11.60 -0.83 -16.54
N GLN A 117 -10.43 -0.91 -15.92
CA GLN A 117 -9.85 -2.16 -15.45
C GLN A 117 -10.12 -2.39 -13.96
N LYS A 118 -10.15 -3.67 -13.56
CA LYS A 118 -10.21 -4.08 -12.15
C LYS A 118 -8.79 -4.15 -11.56
N PRO A 119 -8.62 -3.97 -10.24
CA PRO A 119 -7.31 -3.95 -9.60
C PRO A 119 -6.57 -5.29 -9.66
N TYR A 120 -7.31 -6.39 -9.76
CA TYR A 120 -6.75 -7.73 -9.92
C TYR A 120 -7.78 -8.63 -10.62
N GLU A 121 -7.32 -9.78 -11.13
CA GLU A 121 -8.20 -10.82 -11.66
C GLU A 121 -8.70 -11.72 -10.52
N SER A 122 -10.02 -11.93 -10.44
CA SER A 122 -10.63 -12.83 -9.46
C SER A 122 -10.30 -14.29 -9.76
N GLY A 123 -9.91 -15.04 -8.74
CA GLY A 123 -9.66 -16.47 -8.88
C GLY A 123 -8.93 -17.05 -7.66
N ARG A 124 -8.50 -18.31 -7.79
CA ARG A 124 -7.67 -18.96 -6.77
C ARG A 124 -6.35 -18.18 -6.63
N SER A 125 -5.95 -17.86 -5.41
CA SER A 125 -4.69 -17.17 -5.13
C SER A 125 -3.51 -17.86 -5.83
N CYS A 126 -2.63 -17.04 -6.41
CA CYS A 126 -1.43 -17.47 -7.12
C CYS A 126 -1.63 -18.35 -8.37
N SER A 127 -2.86 -18.59 -8.84
CA SER A 127 -3.12 -19.43 -10.03
C SER A 127 -2.50 -18.89 -11.32
N LYS A 128 -2.22 -17.58 -11.36
CA LYS A 128 -1.64 -16.87 -12.50
C LYS A 128 -0.38 -16.06 -12.13
N CYS A 129 0.41 -16.53 -11.17
CA CYS A 129 1.67 -15.85 -10.86
C CYS A 129 2.61 -15.82 -12.09
N PRO A 130 3.38 -14.74 -12.28
CA PRO A 130 4.39 -14.67 -13.34
C PRO A 130 5.41 -15.80 -13.24
N LYS A 131 5.94 -16.22 -14.39
CA LYS A 131 7.05 -17.20 -14.44
C LYS A 131 8.21 -16.70 -13.57
N GLY A 132 8.87 -17.63 -12.87
CA GLY A 132 9.96 -17.29 -11.94
C GLY A 132 9.49 -16.75 -10.59
N SER A 133 8.19 -16.76 -10.29
CA SER A 133 7.66 -16.42 -8.97
C SER A 133 7.32 -17.68 -8.13
N VAL A 134 7.14 -17.49 -6.83
CA VAL A 134 6.57 -18.45 -5.88
C VAL A 134 5.38 -17.83 -5.16
N CYS A 135 4.43 -18.68 -4.77
CA CYS A 135 3.31 -18.24 -3.95
C CYS A 135 3.75 -18.17 -2.48
N LYS A 136 3.67 -16.99 -1.88
CA LYS A 136 3.95 -16.79 -0.45
C LYS A 136 2.86 -15.91 0.15
N ARG A 137 2.14 -16.42 1.15
CA ARG A 137 1.02 -15.72 1.82
C ARG A 137 0.02 -15.13 0.81
N ASN A 138 -0.39 -15.95 -0.17
CA ASN A 138 -1.31 -15.58 -1.25
C ASN A 138 -0.82 -14.51 -2.24
N LEU A 139 0.46 -14.15 -2.19
CA LEU A 139 1.09 -13.19 -3.11
C LEU A 139 2.14 -13.87 -4.01
N CYS A 140 2.30 -13.34 -5.21
CA CYS A 140 3.36 -13.74 -6.13
C CYS A 140 4.66 -13.01 -5.75
N VAL A 141 5.68 -13.77 -5.35
CA VAL A 141 6.98 -13.21 -4.96
C VAL A 141 8.05 -13.74 -5.92
N PRO A 142 8.95 -12.89 -6.46
CA PRO A 142 10.07 -13.37 -7.28
C PRO A 142 10.88 -14.44 -6.55
N ARG A 143 11.24 -15.53 -7.24
CA ARG A 143 12.19 -16.51 -6.70
C ARG A 143 13.51 -15.81 -6.51
N GLN A 144 14.00 -15.74 -5.27
CA GLN A 144 15.39 -15.37 -5.05
C GLN A 144 16.27 -16.50 -5.60
N PRO A 145 17.38 -16.17 -6.30
CA PRO A 145 18.37 -17.18 -6.64
C PRO A 145 18.83 -17.83 -5.34
N VAL A 146 18.81 -19.16 -5.28
CA VAL A 146 19.51 -19.86 -4.21
C VAL A 146 20.98 -19.55 -4.43
N THR A 147 21.55 -18.63 -3.66
CA THR A 147 23.00 -18.55 -3.53
C THR A 147 23.44 -19.85 -2.88
N GLU A 148 24.05 -20.75 -3.65
CA GLU A 148 24.75 -21.90 -3.09
C GLU A 148 25.95 -21.41 -2.29
N GLU A 149 25.69 -20.97 -1.06
CA GLU A 149 26.69 -21.02 0.00
C GLU A 149 26.18 -22.04 1.02
N ARG A 150 26.47 -23.31 0.75
CA ARG A 150 26.50 -24.34 1.78
C ARG A 150 27.92 -24.38 2.35
N PRO A 151 28.23 -23.75 3.50
CA PRO A 151 29.32 -24.25 4.30
C PRO A 151 28.85 -25.59 4.88
N ASN A 152 29.43 -26.68 4.37
CA ASN A 152 29.29 -28.01 4.94
C ASN A 152 29.83 -27.99 6.36
N ASN A 153 28.96 -27.91 7.36
CA ASN A 153 29.32 -28.44 8.66
C ASN A 153 28.08 -29.03 9.34
N ARG A 154 28.05 -30.36 9.41
CA ARG A 154 27.07 -31.12 10.18
C ARG A 154 27.12 -30.63 11.63
N ARG A 155 25.98 -30.17 12.14
CA ARG A 155 25.71 -30.13 13.59
C ARG A 155 24.44 -30.93 13.84
N GLU A 156 24.51 -31.76 14.86
CA GLU A 156 23.55 -32.78 15.29
C GLU A 156 22.12 -32.23 15.50
N PRO A 157 21.09 -33.10 15.47
CA PRO A 157 19.70 -32.67 15.50
C PRO A 157 19.26 -32.25 16.90
N VAL A 158 18.89 -30.99 17.07
CA VAL A 158 18.15 -30.51 18.25
C VAL A 158 16.66 -30.72 18.00
N GLN A 159 15.98 -31.40 18.94
CA GLN A 159 14.55 -31.71 18.87
C GLN A 159 13.68 -30.44 18.86
N PRO A 160 12.52 -30.43 18.17
CA PRO A 160 11.66 -29.25 18.12
C PRO A 160 10.84 -29.09 19.39
N ARG A 161 10.79 -27.86 19.94
CA ARG A 161 9.69 -27.43 20.82
C ARG A 161 8.57 -26.84 19.96
N GLU A 162 7.35 -27.27 20.23
CA GLU A 162 6.14 -26.76 19.60
C GLU A 162 5.90 -25.31 20.04
N VAL A 163 5.68 -24.41 19.08
CA VAL A 163 5.19 -23.05 19.32
C VAL A 163 3.93 -22.86 18.50
N GLU A 164 2.82 -22.63 19.19
CA GLU A 164 1.51 -22.36 18.61
C GLU A 164 1.55 -21.13 17.71
N ARG A 165 0.91 -21.24 16.54
CA ARG A 165 0.85 -20.17 15.53
C ARG A 165 -0.34 -19.26 15.84
N GLU A 166 -0.09 -18.06 16.33
CA GLU A 166 -1.10 -16.99 16.26
C GLU A 166 -1.21 -16.45 14.82
N ASP A 167 -2.43 -16.43 14.30
CA ASP A 167 -2.79 -15.91 12.99
C ASP A 167 -2.89 -14.36 13.00
N PRO A 168 -2.01 -13.63 12.30
CA PRO A 168 -2.04 -12.16 12.25
C PRO A 168 -3.30 -11.60 11.58
N MET A 169 -3.99 -12.37 10.73
CA MET A 169 -5.19 -11.92 10.01
C MET A 169 -6.36 -11.60 10.94
N ARG A 170 -6.39 -12.17 12.15
CA ARG A 170 -7.50 -11.98 13.09
C ARG A 170 -7.47 -10.60 13.79
N LYS A 171 -6.30 -9.93 13.82
CA LYS A 171 -6.13 -8.64 14.53
C LYS A 171 -6.65 -7.43 13.73
N CYS A 172 -6.71 -7.50 12.40
CA CYS A 172 -7.28 -6.41 11.59
C CYS A 172 -8.81 -6.37 11.65
N LEU A 173 -9.47 -7.53 11.78
CA LEU A 173 -10.94 -7.63 11.82
C LEU A 173 -11.52 -7.38 13.22
N ALA A 174 -10.74 -7.59 14.29
CA ALA A 174 -11.22 -7.57 15.67
C ALA A 174 -11.44 -6.17 16.29
N ARG A 175 -11.12 -5.07 15.59
CA ARG A 175 -11.41 -3.70 16.08
C ARG A 175 -12.84 -3.22 15.75
N ARG A 176 -13.67 -4.04 15.11
CA ARG A 176 -15.09 -3.74 14.86
C ARG A 176 -15.98 -4.22 16.02
N THR A 177 -15.90 -3.57 17.18
CA THR A 177 -16.99 -3.61 18.17
C THR A 177 -17.43 -2.18 18.48
N ARG A 178 -18.68 -1.88 18.14
CA ARG A 178 -19.37 -0.61 18.39
C ARG A 178 -19.51 -0.40 19.91
N PRO A 179 -19.49 0.85 20.43
CA PRO A 179 -19.97 1.09 21.78
C PRO A 179 -21.47 0.89 21.84
N ASP A 180 -21.92 0.17 22.85
CA ASP A 180 -23.31 -0.07 23.18
C ASP A 180 -24.12 1.22 23.35
N SER A 181 -25.38 1.12 22.97
CA SER A 181 -26.50 1.96 23.35
C SER A 181 -26.50 2.31 24.84
N LEU A 182 -26.55 3.61 25.16
CA LEU A 182 -26.99 4.11 26.46
C LEU A 182 -28.42 4.62 26.32
N ASP A 183 -29.35 3.77 26.73
CA ASP A 183 -30.71 4.14 27.14
C ASP A 183 -30.66 4.37 28.66
N ARG A 184 -30.77 5.63 29.08
CA ARG A 184 -31.40 6.13 30.32
C ARG A 184 -31.22 7.63 30.45
#